data_AF-A0A1X7TMQ9-F1
#
_entry.id   AF-A0A1X7TMQ9-F1
#
_cell.length_a   1.000
_cell.length_b   1.000
_cell.length_c   1.000
_cell.angle_alpha   90.00
_cell.angle_beta   90.00
_cell.angle_gamma   90.00
#
_symmetry.space_group_name_H-M   'P 1'
#
loop_
_entity.id
_entity.type
_entity.pdbx_description
1 polymer ?
#
loop_
_entity_poly.entity_id
_entity_poly.type
_entity_poly.pdbx_seq_one_letter_code
_entity_poly.pdbx_strand_id
1 'polypeptide(L)'
;FGYNVNPSKSWLLVKPSVLGRARLIFGDTSINLTTNGYKYLGSPIRSHKFVHDCIRTTVSEWVIQLESLSSIAQTQPHAAYSVLTHGLLNKFTYLFRTMPN
;
A
#
# COMPACT_ATOMS: atom_id res chain seq x y z
N PHE A 1 -16.76 -27.41 7.26
CA PHE A 1 -16.78 -25.93 7.42
C PHE A 1 -15.69 -25.34 6.54
N GLY A 2 -16.03 -24.37 5.68
CA GLY A 2 -15.12 -23.76 4.71
C GLY A 2 -14.98 -22.25 4.91
N TYR A 3 -13.96 -21.66 4.30
CA TYR A 3 -13.76 -20.21 4.32
C TYR A 3 -14.73 -19.53 3.33
N ASN A 4 -15.67 -18.74 3.85
CA ASN A 4 -16.54 -17.92 3.02
C ASN A 4 -15.87 -16.58 2.76
N VAL A 5 -15.48 -16.35 1.51
CA VAL A 5 -14.87 -15.10 1.07
C VAL A 5 -15.85 -13.95 1.27
N ASN A 6 -15.43 -12.89 1.97
CA ASN A 6 -16.22 -11.66 2.05
C ASN A 6 -16.02 -10.83 0.78
N PRO A 7 -17.04 -10.67 -0.10
CA PRO A 7 -16.84 -10.07 -1.42
C PRO A 7 -16.44 -8.59 -1.31
N SER A 8 -17.02 -7.85 -0.37
CA SER A 8 -16.73 -6.42 -0.16
C SER A 8 -15.30 -6.14 0.32
N LYS A 9 -14.62 -7.14 0.89
CA LYS A 9 -13.20 -7.07 1.29
C LYS A 9 -12.26 -7.71 0.25
N SER A 10 -12.81 -8.22 -0.84
CA SER A 10 -12.06 -8.92 -1.87
C SER A 10 -11.74 -7.99 -3.05
N TRP A 11 -10.57 -8.21 -3.64
CA TRP A 11 -10.11 -7.47 -4.81
C TRP A 11 -9.79 -8.43 -5.96
N LEU A 12 -10.30 -8.12 -7.14
CA LEU A 12 -10.01 -8.82 -8.38
C LEU A 12 -9.14 -7.93 -9.28
N LEU A 13 -7.89 -8.34 -9.46
CA LEU A 13 -6.91 -7.65 -10.29
C LEU A 13 -6.94 -8.21 -11.72
N VAL A 14 -7.54 -7.47 -12.66
CA VAL A 14 -7.82 -7.97 -14.03
C VAL A 14 -7.09 -7.20 -15.11
N LYS A 15 -6.52 -7.86 -16.12
CA LYS A 15 -5.91 -7.21 -17.30
C LYS A 15 -6.90 -6.25 -17.98
N PRO A 16 -6.46 -5.10 -18.55
CA PRO A 16 -7.39 -4.13 -19.13
C PRO A 16 -8.25 -4.74 -20.25
N SER A 17 -7.67 -5.66 -21.03
CA SER A 17 -8.35 -6.37 -22.13
C SER A 17 -9.55 -7.23 -21.69
N VAL A 18 -9.60 -7.66 -20.42
CA VAL A 18 -10.67 -8.54 -19.90
C VAL A 18 -11.57 -7.83 -18.89
N LEU A 19 -11.36 -6.54 -18.63
CA LEU A 19 -12.14 -5.78 -17.65
C LEU A 19 -13.64 -5.81 -17.95
N GLY A 20 -14.03 -5.69 -19.23
CA GLY A 20 -15.43 -5.72 -19.64
C GLY A 20 -16.11 -7.05 -19.30
N ARG A 21 -15.43 -8.18 -19.59
CA ARG A 21 -15.91 -9.52 -19.22
C ARG A 21 -15.95 -9.72 -17.71
N ALA A 22 -14.95 -9.23 -16.98
CA ALA A 22 -14.90 -9.33 -15.53
C ALA A 22 -16.06 -8.55 -14.87
N ARG A 23 -16.38 -7.36 -15.36
CA ARG A 23 -17.55 -6.59 -14.90
C ARG A 23 -18.87 -7.29 -15.20
N LEU A 24 -18.98 -8.00 -16.31
CA LEU A 24 -20.19 -8.75 -16.64
C LEU A 24 -20.39 -9.95 -15.71
N ILE A 25 -19.31 -10.67 -15.37
CA ILE A 25 -19.37 -11.86 -14.50
C ILE A 25 -19.51 -11.48 -13.02
N PHE A 26 -18.79 -10.45 -12.58
CA PHE A 26 -18.67 -10.07 -11.17
C PHE A 26 -19.42 -8.79 -10.82
N GLY A 27 -20.16 -8.18 -11.75
CA GLY A 27 -20.86 -6.91 -11.52
C GLY A 27 -21.91 -7.00 -10.41
N ASP A 28 -22.53 -8.16 -10.26
CA ASP A 28 -23.52 -8.44 -9.22
C ASP A 28 -22.87 -8.90 -7.90
N THR A 29 -21.56 -9.12 -7.89
CA THR A 29 -20.80 -9.41 -6.68
C THR A 29 -20.19 -8.11 -6.16
N SER A 30 -20.27 -7.82 -4.86
CA SER A 30 -19.68 -6.62 -4.26
C SER A 30 -18.14 -6.62 -4.23
N ILE A 31 -17.49 -7.34 -5.15
CA ILE A 31 -16.04 -7.46 -5.28
C ILE A 31 -15.46 -6.22 -5.95
N ASN A 32 -14.35 -5.72 -5.42
CA ASN A 32 -13.66 -4.57 -5.99
C ASN A 32 -12.81 -4.99 -7.19
N LEU A 33 -12.95 -4.32 -8.33
CA LEU A 33 -12.17 -4.60 -9.55
C LEU A 33 -11.11 -3.51 -9.80
N THR A 34 -9.86 -3.90 -10.07
CA THR A 34 -8.79 -2.96 -10.42
C THR A 34 -7.95 -3.41 -11.62
N THR A 35 -7.50 -2.42 -12.41
CA THR A 35 -6.66 -2.63 -13.61
C THR A 35 -5.24 -2.08 -13.50
N ASN A 36 -4.98 -1.15 -12.58
CA ASN A 36 -3.71 -0.43 -12.59
C ASN A 36 -2.70 -1.10 -11.65
N GLY A 37 -3.18 -1.60 -10.52
CA GLY A 37 -2.40 -2.30 -9.51
C GLY A 37 -3.22 -2.43 -8.23
N TYR A 38 -2.63 -3.11 -7.25
CA TYR A 38 -3.20 -3.26 -5.92
C TYR A 38 -2.07 -3.39 -4.90
N LYS A 39 -2.31 -3.03 -3.64
CA LYS A 39 -1.36 -3.27 -2.56
C LYS A 39 -1.67 -4.61 -1.91
N TYR A 40 -0.93 -5.65 -2.28
CA TYR A 40 -1.07 -6.97 -1.68
C TYR A 40 -0.17 -7.08 -0.44
N LEU A 41 -0.77 -7.24 0.74
CA LEU A 41 -0.04 -7.29 2.03
C LEU A 41 0.97 -6.16 2.19
N GLY A 42 0.59 -4.94 1.77
CA GLY A 42 1.42 -3.74 1.83
C GLY A 42 2.34 -3.52 0.62
N SER A 43 2.57 -4.52 -0.24
CA SER A 43 3.41 -4.36 -1.43
C SER A 43 2.59 -4.01 -2.68
N PRO A 44 2.93 -2.94 -3.41
CA PRO A 44 2.28 -2.62 -4.67
C PRO A 44 2.66 -3.65 -5.74
N ILE A 45 1.66 -4.20 -6.43
CA ILE A 45 1.86 -5.18 -7.51
C ILE A 45 1.26 -4.71 -8.83
N ARG A 46 1.71 -5.35 -9.92
CA ARG A 46 1.23 -5.30 -11.33
C ARG A 46 1.94 -4.38 -12.30
N SER A 47 1.70 -3.07 -12.26
CA SER A 47 2.26 -2.14 -13.24
C SER A 47 3.47 -1.44 -12.66
N HIS A 48 4.58 -1.39 -13.40
CA HIS A 48 5.75 -0.61 -12.98
C HIS A 48 5.40 0.85 -12.67
N LYS A 49 4.48 1.45 -13.43
CA LYS A 49 3.99 2.81 -13.16
C LYS A 49 3.27 2.90 -11.81
N PHE A 50 2.38 1.95 -11.51
CA PHE A 50 1.67 1.91 -10.23
C PHE A 50 2.62 1.67 -9.05
N VAL A 51 3.58 0.76 -9.21
CA VAL A 51 4.62 0.49 -8.21
C VAL A 51 5.45 1.74 -7.97
N HIS A 52 5.93 2.38 -9.04
CA HIS A 52 6.72 3.60 -8.95
C HIS A 52 5.94 4.74 -8.28
N ASP A 53 4.69 4.97 -8.69
CA ASP A 53 3.84 6.01 -8.08
C ASP A 53 3.59 5.72 -6.59
N CYS A 54 3.35 4.47 -6.21
CA CYS A 54 3.17 4.08 -4.82
C CYS A 54 4.44 4.30 -3.98
N ILE A 55 5.60 3.91 -4.51
CA ILE A 55 6.90 4.12 -3.85
C ILE A 55 7.18 5.61 -3.72
N ARG A 56 6.97 6.39 -4.79
CA ARG A 56 7.16 7.84 -4.77
C ARG A 56 6.31 8.50 -3.69
N THR A 57 5.01 8.20 -3.62
CA THR A 57 4.13 8.76 -2.58
C THR A 57 4.61 8.38 -1.18
N THR A 58 4.98 7.11 -0.98
CA THR A 58 5.51 6.63 0.31
C THR A 58 6.77 7.39 0.72
N VAL A 59 7.70 7.60 -0.20
CA VAL A 59 8.95 8.34 0.06
C VAL A 59 8.68 9.82 0.30
N SER A 60 7.76 10.44 -0.44
CA SER A 60 7.38 11.83 -0.20
C SER A 60 6.76 12.03 1.19
N GLU A 61 5.85 11.14 1.61
CA GLU A 61 5.32 11.16 2.98
C GLU A 61 6.42 11.00 4.02
N TRP A 62 7.41 10.15 3.75
CA TRP A 62 8.54 9.92 4.64
C TRP A 62 9.39 11.19 4.83
N VAL A 63 9.74 11.87 3.74
CA VAL A 63 10.52 13.11 3.79
C VAL A 63 9.81 14.15 4.67
N ILE A 64 8.51 14.34 4.46
CA ILE A 64 7.69 15.28 5.26
C ILE A 64 7.72 14.91 6.75
N GLN A 65 7.59 13.61 7.07
CA GLN A 65 7.63 13.15 8.45
C GLN A 65 9.01 13.37 9.09
N LEU A 66 10.10 13.14 8.35
CA LEU A 66 11.46 13.38 8.84
C LEU A 66 11.74 14.87 9.04
N GLU A 67 11.30 15.74 8.14
CA GLU A 67 11.45 17.19 8.28
C GLU A 67 10.73 17.71 9.53
N SER A 68 9.48 17.26 9.74
CA SER A 68 8.72 17.58 10.96
C SER A 68 9.44 17.09 12.21
N LEU A 69 9.95 15.85 12.19
CA LEU A 69 10.69 15.28 13.30
C LEU A 69 12.00 16.03 13.59
N SER A 70 12.69 16.49 12.55
CA SER A 70 13.89 17.33 12.65
C SER A 70 13.59 18.66 13.33
N SER A 71 12.46 19.29 12.99
CA SER A 71 12.00 20.51 13.67
C SER A 71 11.70 20.27 15.15
N ILE A 72 11.07 19.15 15.49
CA ILE A 72 10.76 18.78 16.88
C ILE A 72 12.04 18.48 17.67
N ALA A 73 13.04 17.86 17.03
CA ALA A 73 14.29 17.52 17.68
C ALA A 73 15.06 18.74 18.23
N GLN A 74 14.83 19.94 17.67
CA GLN A 74 15.44 21.19 18.15
C GLN A 74 14.96 21.57 19.55
N THR A 75 13.72 21.23 19.91
CA THR A 75 13.13 21.54 21.23
C THR A 75 13.03 20.32 22.14
N GLN A 76 12.78 19.14 21.58
CA GLN A 76 12.54 17.90 22.30
C GLN A 76 13.30 16.71 21.67
N PRO A 77 14.64 16.67 21.78
CA PRO A 77 15.46 15.66 21.10
C PRO A 77 15.15 14.22 21.55
N HIS A 78 14.82 14.01 22.83
CA HIS A 78 14.52 12.67 23.34
C HIS A 78 13.18 12.12 22.80
N ALA A 79 12.15 12.98 22.71
CA ALA A 79 10.87 12.60 22.12
C ALA A 79 11.01 12.33 20.62
N ALA A 80 11.74 13.18 19.91
CA ALA A 80 12.02 13.00 18.48
C ALA A 80 12.77 11.68 18.22
N TYR A 81 13.78 11.36 19.04
CA TYR A 81 14.53 10.11 18.94
C TYR A 81 13.64 8.87 19.17
N SER A 82 12.76 8.90 20.17
CA SER A 82 11.82 7.82 20.45
C SER A 82 10.87 7.57 19.27
N VAL A 83 10.31 8.64 18.67
CA VAL A 83 9.43 8.52 17.49
C VAL A 83 10.19 7.98 16.28
N LEU A 84 11.45 8.39 16.08
CA LEU A 84 12.28 7.87 15.00
C LEU A 84 12.45 6.35 15.11
N THR A 85 12.90 5.88 16.28
CA THR A 85 13.27 4.48 16.48
C THR A 85 12.05 3.56 16.60
N HIS A 86 11.05 3.96 17.37
CA HIS A 86 9.89 3.09 17.67
C HIS A 86 8.77 3.25 16.65
N GLY A 87 8.60 4.42 16.04
CA GLY A 87 7.55 4.67 15.06
C GLY A 87 8.05 4.55 13.63
N LEU A 88 8.94 5.46 13.25
CA LEU A 88 9.21 5.76 11.85
C LEU A 88 10.01 4.64 11.16
N LEU A 89 11.07 4.12 11.79
CA LEU A 89 11.88 3.03 11.22
C LEU A 89 11.07 1.74 10.98
N ASN A 90 10.15 1.40 11.88
CA ASN A 90 9.37 0.16 11.78
C ASN A 90 8.33 0.16 10.65
N LYS A 91 7.83 1.34 10.25
CA LYS A 91 6.79 1.50 9.24
C LYS A 91 7.22 1.00 7.84
N PHE A 92 8.52 0.99 7.57
CA PHE A 92 9.05 0.66 6.24
C PHE A 92 9.53 -0.80 6.11
N THR A 93 9.61 -1.54 7.21
CA THR A 93 10.10 -2.93 7.22
C THR A 93 9.29 -3.87 6.31
N TYR A 94 7.98 -3.63 6.16
CA TYR A 94 7.09 -4.51 5.39
C TYR A 94 6.84 -4.07 3.94
N LEU A 95 7.18 -2.82 3.60
CA LEU A 95 6.95 -2.26 2.27
C LEU A 95 7.73 -3.02 1.17
N PHE A 96 8.83 -3.67 1.56
CA PHE A 96 9.76 -4.35 0.66
C PHE A 96 9.74 -5.88 0.76
N ARG A 97 8.93 -6.47 1.67
CA ARG A 97 9.04 -7.91 2.00
C ARG A 97 8.17 -8.85 1.16
N THR A 98 7.16 -8.37 0.45
CA THR A 98 6.12 -9.21 -0.15
C THR A 98 6.05 -9.16 -1.68
N MET A 99 7.11 -8.74 -2.37
CA MET A 99 7.17 -8.87 -3.84
C MET A 99 7.59 -10.31 -4.22
N PRO A 100 6.70 -11.14 -4.78
CA PRO A 100 7.14 -12.34 -5.48
C PRO A 100 7.91 -11.93 -6.75
N ASN A 101 9.05 -12.59 -7.00
CA ASN A 101 9.76 -12.51 -8.27
C ASN A 101 8.92 -13.07 -9.42
#